data_AF-A0A8I0HCD6-F1
#
_entry.id   AF-A0A8I0HCD6-F1
#
_cell.length_a   1.000
_cell.length_b   1.000
_cell.length_c   1.000
_cell.angle_alpha   90.00
_cell.angle_beta   90.00
_cell.angle_gamma   90.00
#
_symmetry.space_group_name_H-M   'P 1'
#
loop_
_entity.id
_entity.type
_entity.pdbx_description
1 polymer ?
#
loop_
_entity_poly.entity_id
_entity_poly.type
_entity_poly.pdbx_seq_one_letter_code
_entity_poly.pdbx_strand_id
1 'polypeptide(L)'
;TIEEILERANDLYDITVIGKEPYPNYNRIMLSNILQNKMTVEETIMNPYEWYEEHGIELITNDPVIEVDRANQSVTTANGIE
;
A
#
# COMPACT_ATOMS: atom_id res chain seq x y z
N THR A 1 1.66 -2.70 -12.43
CA THR A 1 1.49 -2.66 -10.96
C THR A 1 2.77 -2.12 -10.34
N ILE A 2 2.92 -2.08 -9.01
CA ILE A 2 4.20 -1.65 -8.40
C ILE A 2 5.31 -2.63 -8.81
N GLU A 3 5.01 -3.93 -8.80
CA GLU A 3 5.91 -5.00 -9.21
C GLU A 3 6.44 -4.78 -10.64
N GLU A 4 5.58 -4.42 -11.59
CA GLU A 4 6.02 -4.12 -12.97
C GLU A 4 6.92 -2.87 -13.07
N ILE A 5 6.75 -1.89 -12.17
CA ILE A 5 7.63 -0.72 -12.11
C ILE A 5 9.01 -1.15 -11.60
N LEU A 6 9.05 -1.94 -10.52
CA LEU A 6 10.29 -2.47 -9.94
C LEU A 6 11.04 -3.34 -10.96
N GLU A 7 10.34 -4.23 -11.67
CA GLU A 7 10.97 -5.08 -12.71
C GLU A 7 11.64 -4.30 -13.84
N ARG A 8 11.13 -3.12 -14.18
CA ARG A 8 11.60 -2.34 -15.33
C ARG A 8 12.53 -1.19 -14.95
N ALA A 9 12.41 -0.68 -13.73
CA ALA A 9 12.92 0.63 -13.36
C ALA A 9 13.08 0.78 -11.83
N ASN A 10 13.52 -0.27 -11.13
CA ASN A 10 13.64 -0.32 -9.67
C ASN A 10 14.31 0.91 -9.03
N ASP A 11 15.32 1.49 -9.69
CA ASP A 11 16.15 2.55 -9.11
C ASP A 11 15.85 3.95 -9.70
N LEU A 12 14.76 4.11 -10.46
CA LEU A 12 14.42 5.39 -11.11
C LEU A 12 13.39 6.22 -10.33
N TYR A 13 12.72 5.63 -9.35
CA TYR A 13 11.59 6.26 -8.66
C TYR A 13 11.67 6.04 -7.16
N ASP A 14 11.42 7.10 -6.40
CA ASP A 14 11.00 7.00 -5.00
C ASP A 14 9.49 6.70 -4.99
N ILE A 15 9.08 5.63 -4.32
CA ILE A 15 7.69 5.15 -4.33
C ILE A 15 7.14 5.23 -2.90
N THR A 16 6.04 5.96 -2.74
CA THR A 16 5.24 5.98 -1.51
C THR A 16 3.83 5.48 -1.80
N VAL A 17 3.32 4.56 -0.99
CA VAL A 17 1.96 4.02 -1.04
C VAL A 17 1.21 4.47 0.21
N ILE A 18 0.08 5.17 0.03
CA ILE A 18 -0.72 5.71 1.12
C ILE A 18 -2.08 5.02 1.15
N GLY A 19 -2.45 4.48 2.32
CA GLY A 19 -3.63 3.66 2.52
C GLY A 19 -4.42 4.03 3.77
N LYS A 20 -5.75 4.04 3.64
CA LYS A 20 -6.67 4.21 4.78
C LYS A 20 -6.70 3.00 5.71
N GLU A 21 -6.53 1.80 5.18
CA GLU A 21 -6.61 0.57 5.96
C GLU A 21 -5.31 0.31 6.73
N PRO A 22 -5.36 -0.36 7.89
CA PRO A 22 -4.17 -0.65 8.71
C PRO A 22 -3.40 -1.88 8.23
N TYR A 23 -3.49 -2.22 6.95
CA TYR A 23 -2.93 -3.45 6.36
C TYR A 23 -2.23 -3.14 5.03
N PRO A 24 -1.22 -3.95 4.64
CA PRO A 24 -0.63 -3.89 3.31
C PRO A 24 -1.62 -4.45 2.27
N ASN A 25 -1.25 -4.46 0.98
CA ASN A 25 -2.16 -4.92 -0.07
C ASN A 25 -2.54 -6.42 0.10
N TYR A 26 -3.81 -6.73 -0.15
CA TYR A 26 -4.34 -8.08 0.02
C TYR A 26 -5.38 -8.42 -1.05
N ASN A 27 -5.60 -9.72 -1.25
CA ASN A 27 -6.56 -10.22 -2.24
C ASN A 27 -8.00 -10.13 -1.71
N ARG A 28 -8.72 -9.08 -2.11
CA ARG A 28 -10.12 -8.86 -1.71
C ARG A 28 -11.08 -9.98 -2.11
N ILE A 29 -10.79 -10.75 -3.17
CA ILE A 29 -11.64 -11.87 -3.61
C ILE A 29 -11.65 -12.98 -2.55
N MET A 30 -10.52 -13.16 -1.85
CA MET A 30 -10.36 -14.20 -0.83
C MET A 30 -11.01 -13.87 0.52
N LEU A 31 -11.51 -12.64 0.73
CA LEU A 31 -12.17 -12.26 1.99
C LEU A 31 -13.38 -13.15 2.32
N SER A 32 -14.07 -13.67 1.30
CA SER A 32 -15.19 -14.61 1.49
C SER A 32 -14.77 -15.92 2.16
N ASN A 33 -13.51 -16.35 2.00
CA ASN A 33 -12.95 -17.54 2.66
C ASN A 33 -12.65 -17.28 4.14
N ILE A 34 -12.26 -16.05 4.49
CA ILE A 34 -12.08 -15.64 5.89
C ILE A 34 -13.40 -15.72 6.65
N LEU A 35 -14.48 -15.18 6.07
CA LEU A 35 -15.83 -15.26 6.66
C LEU A 35 -16.32 -16.71 6.83
N GLN A 36 -15.83 -17.63 6.01
CA GLN A 36 -16.12 -19.06 6.09
C GLN A 36 -15.18 -19.82 7.05
N ASN A 37 -14.26 -19.13 7.74
CA ASN A 37 -13.20 -19.71 8.57
C ASN A 37 -12.30 -20.71 7.82
N LYS A 38 -12.10 -20.51 6.52
CA LYS A 38 -11.25 -21.35 5.66
C LYS A 38 -9.84 -20.79 5.45
N MET A 39 -9.65 -19.50 5.76
CA MET A 39 -8.39 -18.78 5.61
C MET A 39 -8.28 -17.71 6.71
N THR A 40 -7.06 -17.26 6.98
CA THR A 40 -6.79 -16.11 7.84
C THR A 40 -6.56 -14.84 7.01
N VAL A 41 -6.48 -13.68 7.68
CA VAL A 41 -6.19 -12.40 7.01
C VAL A 41 -4.78 -12.41 6.43
N GLU A 42 -3.82 -12.95 7.16
CA GLU A 42 -2.41 -13.04 6.81
C GLU A 42 -2.22 -13.83 5.49
N GLU A 43 -2.99 -14.90 5.30
CA GLU A 43 -2.97 -15.70 4.06
C GLU A 43 -3.52 -14.96 2.83
N THR A 44 -4.16 -13.80 3.01
CA THR A 44 -4.64 -12.97 1.90
C THR A 44 -3.68 -11.84 1.52
N ILE A 45 -2.68 -11.56 2.36
CA ILE A 45 -1.67 -10.53 2.10
C ILE A 45 -0.88 -10.90 0.85
N MET A 46 -0.80 -9.97 -0.11
CA MET A 46 -0.08 -10.17 -1.36
C MET A 46 1.39 -9.83 -1.19
N ASN A 47 1.69 -8.63 -0.66
CA ASN A 47 3.03 -8.23 -0.30
C ASN A 47 3.06 -7.91 1.20
N PRO A 48 3.87 -8.63 2.00
CA PRO A 48 4.01 -8.33 3.43
C PRO A 48 4.79 -7.01 3.63
N TYR A 49 4.80 -6.46 4.85
CA TYR A 49 5.48 -5.19 5.15
C TYR A 49 6.97 -5.22 4.78
N GLU A 50 7.64 -6.33 5.06
CA GLU A 50 9.05 -6.56 4.78
C GLU A 50 9.35 -6.45 3.27
N TRP A 51 8.40 -6.82 2.42
CA TRP A 51 8.56 -6.67 0.97
C TRP A 51 8.65 -5.21 0.56
N TYR A 52 7.89 -4.32 1.20
CA TYR A 52 7.98 -2.88 0.92
C TYR A 52 9.34 -2.33 1.37
N GLU A 53 9.79 -2.72 2.56
CA GLU A 53 11.10 -2.32 3.10
C GLU A 53 12.26 -2.79 2.20
N GLU A 54 12.23 -4.04 1.74
CA GLU A 54 13.24 -4.63 0.86
C GLU A 54 13.33 -3.92 -0.50
N HIS A 55 12.22 -3.38 -1.00
CA HIS A 55 12.16 -2.68 -2.29
C HIS A 55 12.27 -1.15 -2.16
N GLY A 56 12.54 -0.63 -0.95
CA GLY A 56 12.67 0.82 -0.72
C GLY A 56 11.38 1.59 -0.94
N ILE A 57 10.22 0.93 -0.75
CA ILE A 57 8.90 1.55 -0.90
C ILE A 57 8.43 2.00 0.48
N GLU A 58 8.08 3.27 0.60
CA GLU A 58 7.43 3.77 1.80
C GLU A 58 5.95 3.37 1.80
N LEU A 59 5.52 2.64 2.83
CA LEU A 59 4.13 2.26 3.00
C LEU A 59 3.53 2.99 4.21
N ILE A 60 2.60 3.92 3.95
CA ILE A 60 1.85 4.64 4.96
C ILE A 60 0.45 4.01 5.07
N THR A 61 0.20 3.31 6.17
CA THR A 61 -1.11 2.69 6.48
C THR A 61 -1.86 3.45 7.55
N ASN A 62 -3.18 3.22 7.64
CA ASN A 62 -4.06 3.86 8.63
C ASN A 62 -4.03 5.41 8.57
N ASP A 63 -3.73 5.97 7.40
CA ASP A 63 -3.64 7.41 7.21
C ASP A 63 -4.14 7.80 5.81
N PRO A 64 -5.45 8.05 5.65
CA PRO A 64 -6.02 8.39 4.36
C PRO A 64 -5.54 9.76 3.87
N VAL A 65 -5.31 9.88 2.57
CA VAL A 65 -5.19 11.19 1.90
C VAL A 65 -6.53 11.93 2.00
N ILE A 66 -6.50 13.17 2.49
CA ILE A 66 -7.68 14.04 2.66
C ILE A 66 -7.69 15.22 1.69
N GLU A 67 -6.53 15.60 1.14
CA GLU A 67 -6.39 16.72 0.21
C GLU A 67 -5.36 16.41 -0.90
N VAL A 68 -5.60 16.98 -2.08
CA VAL A 68 -4.71 16.89 -3.24
C VAL A 68 -4.54 18.28 -3.84
N ASP A 69 -3.35 18.86 -3.70
CA ASP A 69 -3.00 20.12 -4.34
C ASP A 69 -2.31 19.85 -5.68
N ARG A 70 -3.04 20.08 -6.77
CA ARG A 70 -2.53 19.83 -8.13
C ARG A 70 -1.58 20.92 -8.62
N ALA A 71 -1.66 22.13 -8.06
CA ALA A 71 -0.79 23.24 -8.46
C ALA A 71 0.61 23.06 -7.85
N ASN A 72 0.67 22.63 -6.58
CA ASN A 72 1.92 22.33 -5.89
C ASN A 72 2.36 20.87 -6.04
N GLN A 73 1.54 20.03 -6.65
CA GLN A 73 1.79 18.59 -6.86
C GLN A 73 2.01 17.83 -5.54
N SER A 74 1.32 18.23 -4.48
CA SER A 74 1.37 17.58 -3.16
C SER A 74 0.04 16.93 -2.79
N VAL A 75 0.09 16.03 -1.80
CA VAL A 75 -1.05 15.40 -1.16
C VAL A 75 -0.93 15.59 0.33
N THR A 76 -2.05 15.66 1.05
CA THR A 76 -2.01 15.77 2.52
C THR A 76 -2.82 14.65 3.14
N THR A 77 -2.23 13.96 4.11
CA THR A 77 -2.88 12.87 4.85
C THR A 77 -3.64 13.37 6.06
N ALA A 78 -4.51 12.54 6.64
CA ALA A 78 -5.29 12.89 7.83
C ALA A 78 -4.42 13.18 9.06
N ASN A 79 -3.25 12.55 9.17
CA ASN A 79 -2.28 12.85 10.22
C ASN A 79 -1.38 14.05 9.91
N GLY A 80 -1.56 14.71 8.76
CA GLY A 80 -0.83 15.92 8.37
C GLY A 80 0.53 15.65 7.73
N ILE A 81 0.74 14.46 7.15
CA ILE A 81 1.90 14.19 6.29
C ILE A 81 1.65 14.86 4.93
N GLU A 82 2.66 15.52 4.38
CA GLU A 82 2.66 16.16 3.05
C GLU A 82 3.75 15.57 2.15
#